data_AF-A0A655DZV5-F1
#
_entry.id   AF-A0A655DZV5-F1
#
_cell.length_a   1.000
_cell.length_b   1.000
_cell.length_c   1.000
_cell.angle_alpha   90.00
_cell.angle_beta   90.00
_cell.angle_gamma   90.00
#
_symmetry.space_group_name_H-M   'P 1'
#
loop_
_entity.id
_entity.type
_entity.pdbx_description
1 polymer ?
#
loop_
_entity_poly.entity_id
_entity_poly.type
_entity_poly.pdbx_seq_one_letter_code
_entity_poly.pdbx_strand_id
1 'polypeptide(L)' 'MLEILTAQNVPVKLCKTCADGRGITPLPLIDGVEIGTLVELAQWTLAADKVLTF' A
#
# COMPACT_ATOMS: atom_id res chain seq x y z
N MET A 1 -9.82 6.48 -8.94
CA MET A 1 -8.57 5.91 -9.50
C MET A 1 -8.14 4.67 -8.73
N LEU A 2 -7.90 4.76 -7.42
CA LEU A 2 -7.54 3.59 -6.59
C LEU A 2 -8.64 2.52 -6.54
N GLU A 3 -9.91 2.92 -6.44
CA GLU A 3 -11.05 1.98 -6.40
C GLU A 3 -11.15 1.07 -7.64
N ILE A 4 -10.74 1.57 -8.81
CA ILE A 4 -10.71 0.75 -10.06
C ILE A 4 -9.62 -0.33 -9.93
N LEU A 5 -8.45 0.04 -9.39
CA LEU A 5 -7.33 -0.89 -9.20
C LEU A 5 -7.68 -1.96 -8.16
N THR A 6 -8.27 -1.56 -7.03
CA THR A 6 -8.65 -2.51 -5.97
C THR A 6 -9.79 -3.42 -6.43
N ALA A 7 -10.76 -2.93 -7.22
CA ALA A 7 -11.78 -3.77 -7.86
C ALA A 7 -11.20 -4.80 -8.86
N GLN A 8 -10.02 -4.54 -9.42
CA GLN A 8 -9.27 -5.46 -10.27
C GLN A 8 -8.28 -6.34 -9.50
N ASN A 9 -8.37 -6.36 -8.16
CA ASN A 9 -7.49 -7.11 -7.25
C ASN A 9 -6.01 -6.70 -7.31
N VAL A 10 -5.73 -5.44 -7.68
CA VAL A 10 -4.37 -4.90 -7.55
C VAL A 10 -4.11 -4.56 -6.07
N PRO A 11 -3.08 -5.15 -5.42
CA PRO A 11 -2.78 -4.85 -4.03
C PRO A 11 -2.33 -3.39 -3.85
N VAL A 12 -2.98 -2.68 -2.92
CA VAL A 12 -2.63 -1.30 -2.56
C VAL A 12 -2.36 -1.23 -1.06
N LYS A 13 -1.12 -0.92 -0.68
CA LYS A 13 -0.68 -0.86 0.72
C LYS A 13 -0.23 0.54 1.12
N LEU A 14 -0.71 1.02 2.26
CA LEU A 14 -0.19 2.21 2.94
C LEU A 14 0.91 1.79 3.92
N CYS A 15 2.06 2.47 3.87
CA CYS A 15 3.14 2.20 4.82
C CYS A 15 2.71 2.50 6.26
N LYS A 16 2.87 1.51 7.16
CA LYS A 16 2.46 1.56 8.57
C LYS A 16 2.96 2.80 9.30
N THR A 17 4.26 3.00 9.40
CA THR A 17 4.83 4.13 10.16
C THR A 17 4.51 5.48 9.52
N CYS A 18 4.34 5.53 8.19
CA CYS A 18 3.93 6.73 7.49
C CYS A 18 2.47 7.11 7.79
N ALA A 19 1.58 6.11 7.86
CA ALA A 19 0.18 6.28 8.23
C ALA A 19 0.04 6.67 9.71
N ASP A 20 0.80 6.03 10.60
CA ASP A 20 0.85 6.37 12.03
C ASP A 20 1.31 7.81 12.23
N GLY A 21 2.41 8.22 11.59
CA GLY A 21 2.95 9.58 11.68
C GLY A 21 2.02 10.67 11.11
N ARG A 22 0.96 10.27 10.39
CA ARG A 22 -0.07 11.16 9.85
C ARG A 22 -1.44 10.97 10.53
N GLY A 23 -1.55 10.10 11.54
CA GLY A 23 -2.81 9.80 12.21
C GLY A 23 -3.85 9.11 11.33
N ILE A 24 -3.43 8.43 10.24
CA ILE A 24 -4.33 7.81 9.26
C ILE A 24 -4.77 6.41 9.70
N THR A 25 -3.93 5.67 10.42
CA THR A 25 -4.22 4.29 10.84
C THR A 25 -5.59 4.07 11.49
N PRO A 26 -6.12 4.95 12.37
CA PRO A 26 -7.43 4.74 12.97
C PRO A 26 -8.60 5.17 12.07
N LEU A 27 -8.35 5.79 10.91
CA LEU A 27 -9.39 6.27 10.02
C LEU A 27 -9.89 5.16 9.09
N PRO A 28 -11.16 5.22 8.65
CA PRO A 28 -11.65 4.37 7.56
C PRO A 28 -10.79 4.56 6.31
N LEU A 29 -10.36 3.44 5.72
CA LEU A 29 -9.62 3.43 4.45
C LEU A 29 -10.58 3.19 3.28
N ILE A 30 -10.11 3.49 2.07
CA ILE A 30 -10.79 3.11 0.84
C ILE A 30 -10.87 1.58 0.76
N ASP A 31 -11.98 1.04 0.27
CA ASP A 31 -12.16 -0.41 0.10
C ASP A 31 -11.04 -1.06 -0.71
N GLY A 32 -10.45 -2.12 -0.15
CA GLY A 32 -9.32 -2.85 -0.72
C GLY A 32 -7.94 -2.22 -0.50
N VAL A 33 -7.85 -1.08 0.21
CA VAL A 33 -6.57 -0.53 0.67
C VAL A 33 -6.27 -1.05 2.07
N GLU A 34 -5.06 -1.57 2.27
CA GLU A 34 -4.63 -2.12 3.54
C GLU A 34 -3.38 -1.41 4.08
N ILE A 35 -3.12 -1.56 5.38
CA ILE A 35 -1.84 -1.16 5.96
C ILE A 35 -0.80 -2.25 5.69
N GLY A 36 0.33 -1.87 5.09
CA GLY A 36 1.49 -2.73 4.87
C GLY A 36 2.73 -2.23 5.61
N THR A 37 3.84 -2.96 5.47
CA THR A 37 5.11 -2.62 6.13
C THR A 37 6.22 -2.32 5.12
N LEU A 38 7.28 -1.66 5.57
CA LEU A 38 8.46 -1.45 4.72
C LEU A 38 9.16 -2.78 4.37
N VAL A 39 9.03 -3.81 5.22
CA VAL A 39 9.54 -5.16 4.94
C VAL A 39 8.77 -5.81 3.79
N GLU A 40 7.45 -5.63 3.73
CA GLU A 40 6.62 -6.11 2.61
C GLU A 40 7.00 -5.40 1.30
N LEU A 41 7.22 -4.08 1.33
CA LEU A 41 7.73 -3.35 0.16
C LEU A 41 9.10 -3.88 -0.29
N ALA A 42 10.00 -4.18 0.65
CA ALA A 42 11.31 -4.74 0.32
C ALA A 42 11.18 -6.12 -0.33
N GLN A 43 10.28 -6.97 0.16
CA GLN A 43 9.98 -8.27 -0.46
C GLN A 43 9.42 -8.12 -1.88
N TRP A 44 8.47 -7.20 -2.08
CA TRP A 44 7.93 -6.91 -3.43
C TRP A 44 9.01 -6.39 -4.37
N THR A 45 9.88 -5.52 -3.87
CA THR A 45 11.00 -4.96 -4.64
C THR A 45 11.98 -6.04 -5.07
N LEU A 46 12.31 -6.98 -4.18
CA LEU A 46 13.21 -8.09 -4.49
C LEU A 46 12.59 -9.10 -5.47
N ALA A 47 11.28 -9.28 -5.43
CA ALA A 47 10.56 -10.22 -6.29
C ALA A 47 10.19 -9.64 -7.66
N ALA A 48 10.12 -8.32 -7.81
CA ALA A 48 9.71 -7.66 -9.04
C ALA A 48 10.87 -7.51 -10.04
N ASP A 49 10.57 -7.68 -11.33
CA ASP A 49 11.55 -7.42 -12.40
C ASP A 49 11.89 -5.93 -12.52
N LYS A 50 10.94 -5.05 -12.17
CA LYS A 50 11.05 -3.59 -12.30
C LYS A 50 10.26 -2.88 -11.21
N VAL A 51 10.79 -1.74 -10.79
CA VAL A 51 10.13 -0.82 -9.84
C VAL A 51 10.02 0.56 -10.49
N LEU A 52 8.82 1.13 -10.47
CA LEU A 52 8.57 2.51 -10.90
C LEU A 52 8.30 3.38 -9.66
N THR A 53 9.02 4.49 -9.53
CA THR A 53 8.90 5.43 -8.41
C THR A 53 8.36 6.77 -8.89
N PHE A 54 7.40 7.34 -8.15
CA PHE A 54 6.69 8.59 -8.48
C PHE A 54 6.79 9.59 -7.32
#